data_AF-A0A8J3DYS7-F1
#
_entry.id   AF-A0A8J3DYS7-F1
#
_cell.length_a   1.000
_cell.length_b   1.000
_cell.length_c   1.000
_cell.angle_alpha   90.00
_cell.angle_beta   90.00
_cell.angle_gamma   90.00
#
_symmetry.space_group_name_H-M   'P 1'
#
loop_
_entity.id
_entity.type
_entity.pdbx_description
1 polymer ?
#
loop_
_entity_poly.entity_id
_entity_poly.type
_entity_poly.pdbx_seq_one_letter_code
_entity_poly.pdbx_strand_id
1 'polypeptide(L)'
;MCNLYNVPKGPQAILEFTRAMRTDVGNLEPGKVFPDYSAPIVRTDADGERELVRAHWGMPSSQKALTDTVSTRADKLRAKGKDVDFAALLKMEPDAGTTNFRNVSSAPWKRWLEPESRCLVAATSFSEYGPMPDPVTNKKPLHWFALDKREPLIVFAGMRAPWSEAKALQRPFPDAHCLS
;
A
#
# COMPACT_ATOMS: atom_id res chain seq x y z
N MET A 1 -0.42 12.15 3.97
CA MET A 1 -1.07 10.95 3.42
C MET A 1 -0.58 9.76 4.20
N CYS A 2 -1.54 8.94 4.62
CA CYS A 2 -1.30 7.81 5.50
C CYS A 2 -0.34 6.82 4.84
N ASN A 3 0.80 6.60 5.49
CA ASN A 3 1.77 5.56 5.14
C ASN A 3 1.99 4.63 6.34
N LEU A 4 1.03 4.57 7.27
CA LEU A 4 1.03 3.68 8.42
C LEU A 4 -0.35 3.69 9.04
N TYR A 5 -0.98 2.51 9.11
CA TYR A 5 -2.27 2.32 9.78
C TYR A 5 -2.24 1.08 10.68
N ASN A 6 -3.29 0.90 11.48
CA ASN A 6 -3.39 -0.19 12.45
C ASN A 6 -4.65 -1.02 12.21
N VAL A 7 -4.51 -2.34 12.31
CA VAL A 7 -5.60 -3.32 12.27
C VAL A 7 -5.42 -4.27 13.46
N PRO A 8 -5.90 -3.89 14.67
CA PRO A 8 -5.79 -4.74 15.85
C PRO A 8 -6.87 -5.84 15.90
N LYS A 9 -7.75 -5.92 14.89
CA LYS A 9 -8.92 -6.81 14.87
C LYS A 9 -8.61 -8.07 14.08
N GLY A 10 -9.07 -9.22 14.58
CA GLY A 10 -8.92 -10.50 13.89
C GLY A 10 -9.81 -10.62 12.63
N PRO A 11 -9.60 -11.67 11.81
CA PRO A 11 -10.30 -11.85 10.53
C PRO A 11 -11.82 -11.83 10.67
N GLN A 12 -12.36 -12.50 11.68
CA GLN A 12 -13.81 -12.62 11.90
C GLN A 12 -14.50 -11.26 12.04
N ALA A 13 -13.89 -10.32 12.77
CA ALA A 13 -14.46 -8.98 12.93
C ALA A 13 -14.48 -8.21 11.61
N ILE A 14 -13.48 -8.41 10.75
CA ILE A 14 -13.42 -7.80 9.41
C ILE A 14 -14.47 -8.43 8.50
N LEU A 15 -14.63 -9.75 8.53
CA LEU A 15 -15.65 -10.48 7.77
C LEU A 15 -17.06 -9.98 8.12
N GLU A 16 -17.39 -9.91 9.41
CA GLU A 16 -18.70 -9.42 9.89
C GLU A 16 -18.94 -7.96 9.49
N PHE A 17 -17.94 -7.10 9.68
CA PHE A 17 -18.05 -5.67 9.34
C PHE A 17 -18.27 -5.44 7.84
N THR A 18 -17.60 -6.23 7.00
CA THR A 18 -17.63 -6.06 5.54
C THR A 18 -18.63 -6.97 4.85
N ARG A 19 -19.27 -7.89 5.58
CA ARG A 19 -20.13 -8.96 5.05
C ARG A 19 -19.40 -9.83 4.02
N ALA A 20 -18.12 -10.10 4.26
CA ALA A 20 -17.36 -11.04 3.46
C ALA A 20 -17.67 -12.48 3.89
N MET A 21 -17.81 -13.35 2.91
CA MET A 21 -18.27 -14.74 3.09
C MET A 21 -17.14 -15.75 3.02
N ARG A 22 -15.98 -15.34 2.50
CA ARG A 22 -14.79 -16.18 2.32
C ARG A 22 -13.56 -15.51 2.92
N THR A 23 -12.58 -16.31 3.31
CA THR A 23 -11.28 -15.80 3.75
C THR A 23 -10.15 -16.75 3.41
N ASP A 24 -9.02 -16.17 2.98
CA ASP A 24 -7.76 -16.87 2.75
C ASP A 24 -6.59 -16.21 3.50
N VAL A 25 -6.87 -15.42 4.54
CA VAL A 25 -5.80 -14.71 5.29
C VAL A 25 -5.17 -15.54 6.40
N GLY A 26 -5.75 -16.70 6.70
CA GLY A 26 -5.37 -17.54 7.83
C GLY A 26 -5.42 -16.76 9.16
N ASN A 27 -4.39 -16.95 9.99
CA ASN A 27 -4.19 -16.11 11.16
C ASN A 27 -3.73 -14.71 10.73
N LEU A 28 -4.51 -13.68 11.08
CA LEU A 28 -4.16 -12.27 10.84
C LEU A 28 -3.61 -11.67 12.12
N GLU A 29 -2.29 -11.56 12.19
CA GLU A 29 -1.61 -10.92 13.31
C GLU A 29 -2.10 -9.48 13.49
N PRO A 30 -2.60 -9.12 14.69
CA PRO A 30 -2.98 -7.75 15.01
C PRO A 30 -1.77 -6.82 14.90
N GLY A 31 -1.95 -5.64 14.28
CA GLY A 31 -0.93 -4.61 14.40
C GLY A 31 -0.88 -3.59 13.27
N LYS A 32 0.29 -2.95 13.23
CA LYS A 32 0.60 -1.86 12.32
C LYS A 32 0.95 -2.41 10.94
N VAL A 33 0.38 -1.81 9.90
CA VAL A 33 0.64 -2.13 8.51
C VAL A 33 1.46 -1.00 7.89
N PHE A 34 2.52 -1.36 7.18
CA PHE A 34 3.48 -0.45 6.56
C PHE A 34 3.47 -0.59 5.03
N PRO A 35 3.83 0.44 4.27
CA PRO A 35 4.05 0.37 2.84
C PRO A 35 5.02 -0.76 2.49
N ASP A 36 4.78 -1.47 1.39
CA ASP A 36 5.57 -2.62 0.94
C ASP A 36 5.36 -3.92 1.78
N TYR A 37 4.32 -3.94 2.64
CA TYR A 37 3.96 -5.12 3.44
C TYR A 37 2.61 -5.71 3.01
N SER A 38 2.35 -6.95 3.43
CA SER A 38 1.04 -7.60 3.30
C SER A 38 -0.01 -6.90 4.15
N ALA A 39 -1.15 -6.62 3.55
CA ALA A 39 -2.30 -5.96 4.15
C ALA A 39 -3.58 -6.81 3.96
N PRO A 40 -4.46 -6.90 4.97
CA PRO A 40 -5.78 -7.49 4.78
C PRO A 40 -6.67 -6.55 3.96
N ILE A 41 -7.19 -7.05 2.84
CA ILE A 41 -8.17 -6.34 2.02
C ILE A 41 -9.40 -7.22 1.80
N VAL A 42 -10.56 -6.59 1.67
CA VAL A 42 -11.77 -7.26 1.22
C VAL A 42 -12.03 -6.89 -0.23
N ARG A 43 -12.14 -7.88 -1.10
CA ARG A 43 -12.43 -7.69 -2.54
C ARG A 43 -13.65 -8.51 -2.95
N THR A 44 -14.18 -8.20 -4.11
CA THR A 44 -15.14 -9.06 -4.80
C THR A 44 -14.38 -10.03 -5.70
N ASP A 45 -14.65 -11.32 -5.58
CA ASP A 45 -14.07 -12.37 -6.41
C ASP A 45 -14.79 -12.48 -7.76
N ALA A 46 -14.37 -13.44 -8.60
CA ALA A 46 -14.96 -13.66 -9.92
C ALA A 46 -16.41 -14.17 -9.88
N ASP A 47 -16.82 -14.77 -8.75
CA ASP A 47 -18.19 -15.25 -8.53
C ASP A 47 -19.11 -14.11 -8.05
N GLY A 48 -18.56 -12.92 -7.76
CA GLY A 48 -19.30 -11.79 -7.22
C GLY A 48 -19.38 -11.78 -5.68
N GLU A 49 -18.74 -12.75 -5.01
CA GLU A 49 -18.74 -12.87 -3.56
C GLU A 49 -17.61 -12.04 -2.93
N ARG A 50 -17.84 -11.58 -1.70
CA ARG A 50 -16.82 -10.84 -0.95
C ARG A 50 -15.89 -11.80 -0.22
N GLU A 51 -14.59 -11.62 -0.43
CA GLU A 51 -13.55 -12.39 0.24
C GLU A 51 -12.52 -11.48 0.94
N LEU A 52 -12.08 -11.90 2.13
CA LEU A 52 -10.97 -11.31 2.85
C LEU A 52 -9.67 -12.02 2.46
N VAL A 53 -8.75 -11.28 1.84
CA VAL A 53 -7.47 -11.79 1.33
C VAL A 53 -6.31 -10.90 1.77
N ARG A 54 -5.09 -11.41 1.58
CA ARG A 54 -3.86 -10.64 1.77
C ARG A 54 -3.44 -10.01 0.43
N ALA A 55 -3.03 -8.75 0.46
CA ALA A 55 -2.51 -8.05 -0.72
C ALA A 55 -1.28 -7.21 -0.38
N HIS A 56 -0.44 -6.95 -1.36
CA HIS A 56 0.69 -6.03 -1.22
C HIS A 56 0.21 -4.59 -1.06
N TRP A 57 0.56 -3.90 0.03
CA TRP A 57 0.27 -2.48 0.16
C TRP A 57 1.30 -1.62 -0.59
N GLY A 58 1.05 -1.51 -1.88
CA GLY A 58 1.78 -0.68 -2.82
C GLY A 58 1.35 -1.13 -4.20
N MET A 59 0.71 -0.26 -4.99
CA MET A 59 0.35 -0.52 -6.39
C MET A 59 1.52 -0.20 -7.31
N PRO A 60 1.60 -0.74 -8.53
CA PRO A 60 2.72 -0.44 -9.42
C PRO A 60 2.90 1.06 -9.63
N SER A 61 4.13 1.54 -9.44
CA SER A 61 4.43 2.96 -9.60
C SER A 61 4.31 3.39 -11.06
N SER A 62 3.86 4.62 -11.27
CA SER A 62 3.87 5.19 -12.61
C SER A 62 5.31 5.33 -13.14
N GLN A 63 5.48 5.24 -14.45
CA GLN A 63 6.79 5.39 -15.09
C GLN A 63 7.44 6.75 -14.78
N LYS A 64 6.61 7.79 -14.63
CA LYS A 64 7.05 9.10 -14.15
C LYS A 64 7.58 9.04 -12.72
N ALA A 65 6.86 8.41 -11.79
CA ALA A 65 7.28 8.29 -10.40
C ALA A 65 8.60 7.51 -10.24
N LEU A 66 8.80 6.46 -11.05
CA LEU A 66 10.07 5.75 -11.12
C LEU A 66 11.19 6.64 -11.66
N THR A 67 10.94 7.36 -12.75
CA THR A 67 11.91 8.29 -13.35
C THR A 67 12.31 9.41 -12.37
N ASP A 68 11.35 10.00 -11.66
CA ASP A 68 11.60 11.08 -10.69
C ASP A 68 12.42 10.55 -9.48
N THR A 69 12.13 9.33 -9.01
CA THR A 69 12.91 8.65 -7.96
C THR A 69 14.35 8.40 -8.41
N VAL A 70 14.53 7.87 -9.62
CA VAL A 70 15.83 7.56 -10.19
C VAL A 70 16.63 8.82 -10.45
N SER A 71 16.00 9.91 -10.88
CA SER A 71 16.65 11.22 -11.01
C SER A 71 17.20 11.69 -9.68
N THR A 72 16.37 11.67 -8.63
CA THR A 72 16.80 12.05 -7.27
C THR A 72 17.97 11.19 -6.78
N ARG A 73 17.95 9.90 -7.07
CA ARG A 73 19.04 8.97 -6.71
C ARG A 73 20.31 9.25 -7.52
N ALA A 74 20.16 9.46 -8.83
CA ALA A 74 21.26 9.79 -9.73
C ALA A 74 21.95 11.08 -9.30
N ASP A 75 21.21 12.12 -8.94
CA ASP A 75 21.76 13.40 -8.49
C ASP A 75 22.56 13.24 -7.19
N LYS A 76 22.08 12.43 -6.24
CA LYS A 76 22.82 12.09 -5.03
C LYS A 76 24.10 11.30 -5.31
N LEU A 77 24.12 10.45 -6.35
CA LEU A 77 25.30 9.68 -6.74
C LEU A 77 26.32 10.57 -7.47
N ARG A 78 25.86 11.44 -8.38
CA ARG A 78 26.69 12.45 -9.06
C ARG A 78 27.32 13.42 -8.07
N ALA A 79 26.56 13.88 -7.07
CA ALA A 79 27.07 14.72 -5.98
C ALA A 79 28.17 14.04 -5.15
N LYS A 80 28.23 12.70 -5.18
CA LYS A 80 29.30 11.88 -4.57
C LYS A 80 30.43 11.55 -5.55
N GLY A 81 30.47 12.18 -6.72
CA GLY A 81 31.48 11.97 -7.75
C GLY A 81 31.39 10.63 -8.48
N LYS A 82 30.25 9.93 -8.39
CA LYS A 82 30.04 8.68 -9.13
C LYS A 82 29.55 8.98 -10.54
N ASP A 83 30.09 8.26 -11.52
CA ASP A 83 29.49 8.18 -12.84
C ASP A 83 28.19 7.37 -12.79
N VAL A 84 27.15 7.84 -13.46
CA VAL A 84 25.79 7.28 -13.37
C VAL A 84 25.21 7.10 -14.76
N ASP A 85 25.11 5.84 -15.18
CA ASP A 85 24.24 5.43 -16.27
C ASP A 85 22.79 5.44 -15.78
N PHE A 86 22.03 6.44 -16.22
CA PHE A 86 20.63 6.60 -15.84
C PHE A 86 19.74 5.45 -16.35
N ALA A 87 20.00 4.93 -17.56
CA ALA A 87 19.18 3.88 -18.15
C ALA A 87 19.37 2.55 -17.40
N ALA A 88 20.62 2.22 -17.07
CA ALA A 88 20.92 1.07 -16.23
C ALA A 88 20.35 1.24 -14.82
N LEU A 89 20.47 2.43 -14.22
CA LEU A 89 19.93 2.71 -12.89
C LEU A 89 18.40 2.59 -12.86
N LEU A 90 17.70 3.12 -13.86
CA LEU A 90 16.24 3.00 -13.98
C LEU A 90 15.79 1.55 -14.09
N LYS A 91 16.52 0.73 -14.86
CA LYS A 91 16.21 -0.70 -15.00
C LYS A 91 16.40 -1.49 -13.70
N MET A 92 17.30 -1.04 -12.82
CA MET A 92 17.59 -1.67 -11.53
C MET A 92 16.85 -1.05 -10.35
N GLU A 93 16.06 0.01 -10.57
CA GLU A 93 15.40 0.70 -9.47
C GLU A 93 14.29 -0.20 -8.90
N PRO A 94 14.32 -0.52 -7.60
CA PRO A 94 13.25 -1.27 -6.98
C PRO A 94 11.99 -0.41 -6.89
N ASP A 95 10.85 -0.94 -7.34
CA ASP A 95 9.55 -0.32 -7.11
C ASP A 95 8.96 -0.78 -5.77
N ALA A 96 8.96 0.12 -4.79
CA ALA A 96 8.28 -0.07 -3.49
C ALA A 96 6.75 0.15 -3.57
N GLY A 97 6.26 0.54 -4.74
CA GLY A 97 4.85 0.76 -5.02
C GLY A 97 4.28 2.09 -4.52
N THR A 98 3.10 2.40 -5.03
CA THR A 98 2.29 3.57 -4.70
C THR A 98 1.19 3.18 -3.73
N THR A 99 1.20 3.74 -2.52
CA THR A 99 0.25 3.41 -1.45
C THR A 99 -1.03 4.24 -1.43
N ASN A 100 -1.02 5.41 -2.07
CA ASN A 100 -2.10 6.40 -1.99
C ASN A 100 -2.34 7.07 -3.35
N PHE A 101 -3.60 7.12 -3.80
CA PHE A 101 -3.99 7.66 -5.10
C PHE A 101 -4.63 9.05 -4.93
N ARG A 102 -3.90 10.11 -5.29
CA ARG A 102 -4.43 11.50 -5.22
C ARG A 102 -5.26 11.90 -6.43
N ASN A 103 -4.88 11.41 -7.61
CA ASN A 103 -5.54 11.71 -8.87
C ASN A 103 -5.79 10.41 -9.63
N VAL A 104 -6.96 9.82 -9.38
CA VAL A 104 -7.41 8.57 -10.00
C VAL A 104 -7.65 8.69 -11.51
N SER A 105 -7.78 9.91 -12.04
CA SER A 105 -7.96 10.16 -13.48
C SER A 105 -6.67 10.03 -14.30
N SER A 106 -5.50 9.91 -13.63
CA SER A 106 -4.22 9.77 -14.33
C SER A 106 -4.11 8.42 -15.05
N ALA A 107 -3.44 8.42 -16.21
CA ALA A 107 -3.37 7.28 -17.12
C ALA A 107 -2.94 5.92 -16.48
N PRO A 108 -2.00 5.86 -15.52
CA PRO A 108 -1.58 4.60 -14.92
C PRO A 108 -2.73 3.85 -14.23
N TRP A 109 -3.67 4.56 -13.61
CA TRP A 109 -4.73 3.98 -12.79
C TRP A 109 -5.98 3.60 -13.58
N LYS A 110 -6.18 4.16 -14.78
CA LYS A 110 -7.41 3.98 -15.58
C LYS A 110 -7.80 2.52 -15.79
N ARG A 111 -6.80 1.63 -15.91
CA ARG A 111 -7.00 0.19 -16.09
C ARG A 111 -7.60 -0.54 -14.87
N TRP A 112 -7.56 0.08 -13.70
CA TRP A 112 -8.01 -0.49 -12.42
C TRP A 112 -9.12 0.35 -11.75
N LEU A 113 -9.87 1.14 -12.54
CA LEU A 113 -11.02 1.90 -12.02
C LEU A 113 -12.34 1.12 -12.04
N GLU A 114 -12.36 0.00 -12.76
CA GLU A 114 -13.52 -0.89 -12.85
C GLU A 114 -13.83 -1.56 -11.51
N PRO A 115 -15.10 -1.95 -11.25
CA PRO A 115 -15.54 -2.53 -9.98
C PRO A 115 -14.69 -3.70 -9.48
N GLU A 116 -14.17 -4.53 -10.36
CA GLU A 116 -13.38 -5.73 -10.06
C GLU A 116 -12.02 -5.39 -9.44
N SER A 117 -11.54 -4.16 -9.66
CA SER A 117 -10.30 -3.63 -9.10
C SER A 117 -10.52 -2.85 -7.81
N ARG A 118 -11.75 -2.83 -7.25
CA ARG A 118 -12.03 -2.16 -5.98
C ARG A 118 -11.78 -3.10 -4.81
N CYS A 119 -11.35 -2.53 -3.70
CA CYS A 119 -11.26 -3.26 -2.43
C CYS A 119 -11.57 -2.34 -1.24
N LEU A 120 -11.87 -2.94 -0.11
CA LEU A 120 -11.97 -2.27 1.18
C LEU A 120 -10.72 -2.62 1.98
N VAL A 121 -10.01 -1.60 2.46
CA VAL A 121 -8.84 -1.79 3.33
C VAL A 121 -9.29 -1.55 4.76
N ALA A 122 -9.35 -2.60 5.56
CA ALA A 122 -9.78 -2.52 6.96
C ALA A 122 -8.73 -1.79 7.81
N ALA A 123 -9.19 -0.90 8.70
CA ALA A 123 -8.36 -0.21 9.68
C ALA A 123 -9.18 0.13 10.93
N THR A 124 -8.53 0.46 12.03
CA THR A 124 -9.19 1.10 13.19
C THR A 124 -8.65 2.50 13.45
N SER A 125 -7.37 2.69 13.12
CA SER A 125 -6.69 3.97 13.21
C SER A 125 -5.60 4.09 12.15
N PHE A 126 -5.23 5.31 11.82
CA PHE A 126 -4.21 5.63 10.83
C PHE A 126 -3.37 6.82 11.27
N SER A 127 -2.18 6.97 10.69
CA SER A 127 -1.24 8.01 11.13
C SER A 127 -0.79 8.94 10.01
N GLU A 128 -0.48 10.18 10.41
CA GLU A 128 0.13 11.20 9.58
C GLU A 128 1.32 11.81 10.30
N TYR A 129 2.33 12.22 9.54
CA TYR A 129 3.42 13.01 10.09
C TYR A 129 2.95 14.43 10.41
N GLY A 130 3.34 14.92 11.58
CA GLY A 130 3.19 16.32 11.96
C GLY A 130 3.95 17.24 10.99
N PRO A 131 3.49 18.50 10.84
CA PRO A 131 4.08 19.42 9.87
C PRO A 131 5.52 19.81 10.26
N MET A 132 5.79 19.93 11.56
CA MET A 132 7.07 20.38 12.09
C MET A 132 7.86 19.21 12.69
N PRO A 133 9.18 19.11 12.42
CA PRO A 133 10.06 18.23 13.17
C PRO A 133 10.09 18.62 14.65
N ASP A 134 10.16 17.62 15.52
CA ASP A 134 10.42 17.82 16.93
C ASP A 134 11.83 18.43 17.12
N PRO A 135 11.98 19.48 17.95
CA PRO A 135 13.23 20.23 18.06
C PRO A 135 14.38 19.45 18.72
N VAL A 136 14.09 18.37 19.45
CA VAL A 136 15.09 17.55 20.13
C VAL A 136 15.53 16.39 19.24
N THR A 137 14.57 15.67 18.67
CA THR A 137 14.82 14.45 17.89
C THR A 137 15.01 14.72 16.39
N ASN A 138 14.64 15.92 15.92
CA ASN A 138 14.60 16.33 14.51
C ASN A 138 13.74 15.40 13.62
N LYS A 139 12.83 14.63 14.24
CA LYS A 139 11.90 13.73 13.56
C LYS A 139 10.51 14.34 13.58
N LYS A 140 9.76 14.18 12.49
CA LYS A 140 8.34 14.55 12.49
C LYS A 140 7.57 13.59 13.40
N PRO A 141 6.77 14.09 14.36
CA PRO A 141 5.97 13.23 15.21
C PRO A 141 4.89 12.52 14.38
N LEU A 142 4.46 11.34 14.82
CA LEU A 142 3.33 10.62 14.22
C LEU A 142 2.07 10.94 15.01
N HIS A 143 1.07 11.53 14.35
CA HIS A 143 -0.26 11.75 14.91
C HIS A 143 -1.19 10.63 14.45
N TRP A 144 -1.89 10.01 15.40
CA TRP A 144 -2.85 8.95 15.14
C TRP A 144 -4.27 9.47 15.14
N PHE A 145 -5.05 9.00 14.18
CA PHE A 145 -6.44 9.34 13.96
C PHE A 145 -7.27 8.07 14.01
N ALA A 146 -8.40 8.14 14.69
CA ALA A 146 -9.43 7.12 14.73
C ALA A 146 -10.79 7.81 14.67
N LEU A 147 -11.86 7.06 14.37
CA LEU A 147 -13.20 7.64 14.34
C LEU A 147 -13.63 8.19 15.72
N ASP A 148 -13.34 7.43 16.77
CA ASP A 148 -13.48 7.83 18.17
C ASP A 148 -12.54 7.01 19.07
N LYS A 149 -12.56 7.27 20.39
CA LYS A 149 -11.67 6.62 21.39
C LYS A 149 -11.82 5.10 21.48
N ARG A 150 -12.89 4.52 20.95
CA ARG A 150 -13.13 3.06 20.92
C ARG A 150 -12.44 2.39 19.74
N GLU A 151 -11.90 3.17 18.80
CA GLU A 151 -11.27 2.71 17.57
C GLU A 151 -12.09 1.62 16.85
N PRO A 152 -13.35 1.93 16.44
CA PRO A 152 -14.15 0.98 15.69
C PRO A 152 -13.50 0.70 14.33
N LEU A 153 -13.88 -0.42 13.71
CA LEU A 153 -13.47 -0.71 12.33
C LEU A 153 -13.98 0.41 11.41
N ILE A 154 -13.06 0.86 10.56
CA ILE A 154 -13.30 1.71 9.40
C ILE A 154 -12.75 0.99 8.17
N VAL A 155 -13.12 1.48 6.99
CA VAL A 155 -12.54 1.03 5.73
C VAL A 155 -12.05 2.22 4.93
N PHE A 156 -10.86 2.10 4.34
CA PHE A 156 -10.47 2.95 3.23
C PHE A 156 -11.00 2.38 1.92
N ALA A 157 -11.39 3.28 1.01
CA ALA A 157 -11.63 2.92 -0.38
C ALA A 157 -10.28 2.59 -1.04
N GLY A 158 -10.11 1.33 -1.43
CA GLY A 158 -8.89 0.82 -2.05
C GLY A 158 -9.07 0.48 -3.52
N MET A 159 -7.94 0.44 -4.22
CA MET A 159 -7.79 -0.06 -5.58
C MET A 159 -6.76 -1.19 -5.55
N ARG A 160 -6.99 -2.24 -6.33
CA ARG A 160 -6.12 -3.40 -6.45
C ARG A 160 -5.76 -3.66 -7.91
N ALA A 161 -4.63 -4.34 -8.11
CA ALA A 161 -4.24 -4.96 -9.37
C ALA A 161 -4.15 -6.47 -9.17
N PRO A 162 -4.47 -7.29 -10.18
CA PRO A 162 -4.12 -8.70 -10.17
C PRO A 162 -2.60 -8.89 -10.02
N TRP A 163 -2.16 -9.86 -9.22
CA TRP A 163 -0.73 -10.09 -9.00
C TRP A 163 0.02 -10.44 -10.30
N SER A 164 -0.64 -11.15 -11.22
CA SER A 164 -0.09 -11.47 -12.55
C SER A 164 0.35 -10.23 -13.33
N GLU A 165 -0.33 -9.10 -13.15
CA GLU A 165 -0.01 -7.82 -13.77
C GLU A 165 0.99 -7.01 -12.94
N ALA A 166 0.84 -7.01 -11.61
CA ALA A 166 1.64 -6.19 -10.71
C ALA A 166 3.07 -6.71 -10.51
N LYS A 167 3.26 -8.04 -10.48
CA LYS A 167 4.55 -8.67 -10.14
C LYS A 167 5.71 -8.32 -11.08
N ALA A 168 5.40 -7.99 -12.33
CA ALA A 168 6.41 -7.61 -13.33
C ALA A 168 6.94 -6.19 -13.09
N LEU A 169 6.21 -5.39 -12.33
CA LEU A 169 6.49 -3.98 -12.08
C LEU A 169 7.01 -3.74 -10.66
N GLN A 170 6.84 -4.71 -9.76
CA GLN A 170 7.09 -4.57 -8.33
C GLN A 170 8.21 -5.46 -7.83
N ARG A 171 8.78 -5.09 -6.68
CA ARG A 171 9.74 -5.93 -6.01
C ARG A 171 9.08 -7.23 -5.51
N PRO A 172 9.76 -8.39 -5.59
CA PRO A 172 9.22 -9.64 -5.03
C PRO A 172 9.02 -9.53 -3.51
N PHE A 173 8.00 -10.21 -2.99
CA PHE A 173 7.80 -10.35 -1.54
C PHE A 173 9.04 -10.96 -0.85
N PRO A 174 9.36 -10.54 0.39
CA PRO A 174 10.24 -11.31 1.26
C PRO A 174 9.70 -12.73 1.52
N ASP A 175 8.37 -12.86 1.60
CA ASP A 175 7.67 -14.12 1.90
C ASP A 175 6.73 -14.51 0.74
N ALA A 176 7.07 -15.57 0.01
CA ALA A 176 6.44 -15.96 -1.26
C ALA A 176 4.99 -16.49 -1.17
N HIS A 177 4.27 -16.27 -0.07
CA HIS A 177 2.99 -16.94 0.21
C HIS A 177 1.72 -16.08 0.07
N CYS A 178 1.81 -14.85 -0.44
CA CYS A 178 0.63 -13.98 -0.63
C CYS A 178 0.32 -13.73 -2.11
N LEU A 179 0.00 -14.78 -2.88
CA LEU A 179 -0.33 -14.62 -4.30
C LEU A 179 -1.76 -15.07 -4.60
N SER A 180 -2.72 -14.14 -4.50
CA SER A 180 -3.97 -14.18 -5.26
C SER A 180 -4.36 -12.78 -5.70
#